data_AF-A0A438H357-F1
#
_entry.id   AF-A0A438H357-F1
#
_cell.length_a   1.000
_cell.length_b   1.000
_cell.length_c   1.000
_cell.angle_alpha   90.00
_cell.angle_beta   90.00
_cell.angle_gamma   90.00
#
_symmetry.space_group_name_H-M   'P 1'
#
loop_
_entity.id
_entity.type
_entity.pdbx_description
1 polymer ?
#
loop_
_entity_poly.entity_id
_entity_poly.type
_entity_poly.pdbx_seq_one_letter_code
_entity_poly.pdbx_strand_id
1 'polypeptide(L)'
;MTIDMPPVMAQTVRTSRSSFSSSNGNETPLHNSATISNGDGYDSDGSNFAPLTPGALSAAIPAELAGAIPLIDRFQVGKDNFYAYERIELVGKLYKQTLKRPELRDELFAQISKQTRNNPDRQLLIRAWELMYLCASSMPPSKDIGGYLSEYVHNVAHGMNVDSEVQVLALYTLNALKRSIKAGPRHTIPGREEIEALLTGKKLTTIVFFLDETFEEIAYDMATTVADAVEVLKSFIFYIDLCTCVDI
;
A
#
# COMPACT_ATOMS: atom_id res chain seq x y z
N MET A 1 -15.59 56.51 21.13
CA MET A 1 -14.46 57.45 21.21
C MET A 1 -13.27 56.63 21.66
N THR A 2 -12.63 55.97 20.69
CA THR A 2 -11.30 56.33 20.16
C THR A 2 -10.20 55.94 21.15
N ILE A 3 -9.69 54.72 20.98
CA ILE A 3 -8.34 54.37 21.46
C ILE A 3 -7.48 54.30 20.20
N ASP A 4 -6.55 55.24 20.13
CA ASP A 4 -5.58 55.47 19.08
C ASP A 4 -4.61 54.30 18.90
N MET A 5 -4.23 54.10 17.64
CA MET A 5 -3.03 53.42 17.16
C MET A 5 -2.33 54.46 16.29
N PRO A 6 -0.99 54.72 16.36
CA PRO A 6 0.04 53.89 15.68
C PRO A 6 1.47 54.06 16.35
N PRO A 7 2.66 53.72 15.76
CA PRO A 7 2.95 53.26 14.39
C PRO A 7 3.93 52.08 14.21
N VAL A 8 4.07 51.73 12.94
CA VAL A 8 4.91 50.70 12.29
C VAL A 8 6.31 51.24 11.96
N MET A 9 7.25 50.31 11.72
CA MET A 9 8.63 50.38 11.15
C MET A 9 9.72 50.11 12.20
N ALA A 10 10.76 49.30 11.99
CA ALA A 10 11.48 48.97 10.76
C ALA A 10 12.16 47.57 10.79
N GLN A 11 12.61 47.20 9.60
CA GLN A 11 13.28 45.97 9.16
C GLN A 11 14.57 45.62 9.92
N THR A 12 14.91 44.34 10.02
CA THR A 12 16.30 43.89 9.90
C THR A 12 16.35 42.53 9.20
N VAL A 13 16.81 42.59 7.95
CA VAL A 13 17.33 41.48 7.16
C VAL A 13 18.61 40.97 7.83
N ARG A 14 18.70 39.66 8.12
CA ARG A 14 19.99 38.98 8.29
C ARG A 14 20.03 37.75 7.39
N THR A 15 20.54 37.99 6.19
CA THR A 15 21.22 37.02 5.33
C THR A 15 22.42 36.43 6.05
N SER A 16 22.44 35.12 6.24
CA SER A 16 23.65 34.36 6.57
C SER A 16 24.10 33.63 5.31
N ARG A 17 24.92 34.31 4.51
CA ARG A 17 25.83 33.69 3.55
C ARG A 17 26.97 33.03 4.34
N SER A 18 27.32 31.78 4.02
CA SER A 18 28.67 31.29 4.23
C SER A 18 29.20 30.75 2.91
N SER A 19 30.33 31.31 2.52
CA SER A 19 31.11 31.00 1.32
C SER A 19 32.55 30.89 1.81
N PHE A 20 33.22 29.78 1.54
CA PHE A 20 34.67 29.69 1.62
C PHE A 20 35.18 29.07 0.32
N SER A 21 35.78 29.93 -0.50
CA SER A 21 36.84 29.66 -1.49
C SER A 21 38.19 29.78 -0.76
N SER A 22 39.40 29.40 -1.21
CA SER A 22 39.98 28.97 -2.49
C SER A 22 41.43 28.51 -2.20
N SER A 23 42.09 27.77 -3.12
CA SER A 23 43.38 28.17 -3.76
C SER A 23 44.30 27.02 -4.23
N ASN A 24 44.43 26.97 -5.57
CA ASN A 24 45.52 26.62 -6.50
C ASN A 24 46.93 26.14 -6.06
N GLY A 25 47.52 25.33 -6.95
CA GLY A 25 48.96 25.21 -7.23
C GLY A 25 49.25 24.46 -8.56
N ASN A 26 50.01 25.09 -9.47
CA ASN A 26 50.37 24.68 -10.85
C ASN A 26 51.48 23.61 -10.94
N GLU A 27 51.62 22.92 -12.09
CA GLU A 27 52.78 23.04 -13.02
C GLU A 27 52.75 21.98 -14.16
N THR A 28 53.12 22.41 -15.37
CA THR A 28 53.34 21.63 -16.60
C THR A 28 54.84 21.58 -16.92
N PRO A 29 55.32 20.55 -17.65
CA PRO A 29 56.04 20.89 -18.89
C PRO A 29 55.73 19.99 -20.11
N LEU A 30 55.88 20.62 -21.27
CA LEU A 30 55.73 20.12 -22.64
C LEU A 30 56.78 19.08 -23.05
N HIS A 31 56.39 18.06 -23.84
CA HIS A 31 57.08 17.73 -25.11
C HIS A 31 56.32 16.72 -26.01
N ASN A 32 56.23 17.10 -27.30
CA ASN A 32 56.20 16.29 -28.53
C ASN A 32 55.00 15.43 -28.98
N SER A 33 54.27 16.03 -29.92
CA SER A 33 54.10 15.60 -31.33
C SER A 33 53.33 14.33 -31.70
N ALA A 34 52.18 14.61 -32.33
CA ALA A 34 51.57 13.99 -33.50
C ALA A 34 50.98 12.56 -33.37
N THR A 35 49.66 12.45 -33.49
CA THR A 35 48.97 11.96 -34.72
C THR A 35 47.46 12.14 -34.57
N ILE A 36 46.83 12.49 -35.69
CA ILE A 36 45.42 12.77 -35.93
C ILE A 36 44.57 11.51 -35.81
N SER A 37 43.47 11.55 -35.04
CA SER A 37 42.18 10.94 -35.46
C SER A 37 41.03 11.48 -34.62
N ASN A 38 40.12 12.21 -35.28
CA ASN A 38 38.82 12.61 -34.76
C ASN A 38 37.91 11.39 -34.57
N GLY A 39 37.05 11.40 -33.55
CA GLY A 39 35.96 10.43 -33.42
C GLY A 39 35.41 10.34 -32.00
N ASP A 40 34.52 11.27 -31.66
CA ASP A 40 33.66 11.21 -30.48
C ASP A 40 32.69 10.02 -30.57
N GLY A 41 32.43 9.36 -29.42
CA GLY A 41 31.38 8.34 -29.33
C GLY A 41 31.57 7.38 -28.16
N TYR A 42 31.43 7.86 -26.93
CA TYR A 42 31.24 6.99 -25.77
C TYR A 42 29.76 6.53 -25.74
N ASP A 43 29.44 5.43 -26.41
CA ASP A 43 28.16 4.75 -26.16
C ASP A 43 28.31 3.92 -24.88
N SER A 44 27.76 4.46 -23.79
CA SER A 44 27.51 3.70 -22.58
C SER A 44 26.40 2.69 -22.84
N ASP A 45 26.76 1.47 -23.23
CA ASP A 45 25.84 0.32 -23.27
C ASP A 45 25.50 -0.15 -21.83
N GLY A 46 24.79 0.71 -21.11
CA GLY A 46 24.17 0.43 -19.82
C GLY A 46 22.78 -0.16 -20.03
N SER A 47 22.69 -1.44 -20.42
CA SER A 47 21.40 -2.15 -20.49
C SER A 47 21.50 -3.67 -20.33
N ASN A 48 22.41 -4.17 -19.48
CA ASN A 48 22.47 -5.59 -19.09
C ASN A 48 22.11 -5.84 -17.61
N PHE A 49 21.09 -5.15 -17.09
CA PHE A 49 20.58 -5.35 -15.72
C PHE A 49 19.06 -5.52 -15.63
N ALA A 50 18.40 -5.99 -16.68
CA ALA A 50 17.09 -6.61 -16.52
C ALA A 50 17.32 -8.10 -16.19
N PRO A 51 16.95 -8.61 -15.01
CA PRO A 51 16.83 -10.05 -14.82
C PRO A 51 15.91 -10.59 -15.92
N LEU A 52 16.29 -11.71 -16.53
CA LEU A 52 15.42 -12.45 -17.45
C LEU A 52 14.07 -12.65 -16.75
N THR A 53 13.03 -11.99 -17.25
CA THR A 53 11.65 -12.32 -16.91
C THR A 53 11.49 -13.82 -17.20
N PRO A 54 11.15 -14.67 -16.22
CA PRO A 54 10.83 -16.06 -16.51
C PRO A 54 9.75 -16.08 -17.59
N GLY A 55 9.98 -16.89 -18.62
CA GLY A 55 9.23 -16.90 -19.87
C GLY A 55 7.72 -16.84 -19.65
N ALA A 56 7.07 -16.08 -20.53
CA ALA A 56 5.63 -15.87 -20.61
C ALA A 56 4.82 -16.96 -19.87
N LEU A 57 4.23 -16.58 -18.73
CA LEU A 57 3.16 -17.34 -18.10
C LEU A 57 2.16 -17.68 -19.21
N SER A 58 2.01 -18.98 -19.46
CA SER A 58 1.14 -19.61 -20.44
C SER A 58 -0.06 -18.75 -20.85
N ALA A 59 -0.16 -18.44 -22.14
CA ALA A 59 -1.28 -17.71 -22.74
C ALA A 59 -2.63 -18.47 -22.68
N ALA A 60 -2.65 -19.68 -22.13
CA ALA A 60 -3.89 -20.38 -21.79
C ALA A 60 -4.24 -20.07 -20.34
N ILE A 61 -5.05 -19.03 -20.14
CA ILE A 61 -5.80 -18.82 -18.91
C ILE A 61 -6.54 -20.15 -18.61
N PRO A 62 -6.24 -20.85 -17.50
CA PRO A 62 -6.95 -22.09 -17.17
C PRO A 62 -8.46 -21.82 -17.17
N ALA A 63 -9.27 -22.73 -17.71
CA ALA A 63 -10.74 -22.57 -17.81
C ALA A 63 -11.42 -22.25 -16.45
N GLU A 64 -10.70 -22.55 -15.38
CA GLU A 64 -11.05 -22.35 -13.99
C GLU A 64 -10.98 -20.88 -13.53
N LEU A 65 -10.29 -20.03 -14.29
CA LEU A 65 -10.23 -18.57 -14.12
C LEU A 65 -11.33 -17.82 -14.84
N ALA A 66 -12.09 -18.48 -15.73
CA ALA A 66 -13.16 -17.83 -16.47
C ALA A 66 -14.22 -17.21 -15.55
N GLY A 67 -14.25 -17.60 -14.27
CA GLY A 67 -15.09 -16.98 -13.25
C GLY A 67 -14.50 -15.72 -12.60
N ALA A 68 -13.17 -15.60 -12.45
CA ALA A 68 -12.56 -14.49 -11.71
C ALA A 68 -12.43 -13.22 -12.56
N ILE A 69 -12.04 -13.36 -13.83
CA ILE A 69 -11.87 -12.23 -14.76
C ILE A 69 -13.17 -11.42 -14.91
N PRO A 70 -14.34 -12.04 -15.18
CA PRO A 70 -15.59 -11.29 -15.25
C PRO A 70 -15.98 -10.62 -13.93
N LEU A 71 -15.58 -11.18 -12.78
CA LEU A 71 -15.86 -10.56 -11.47
C LEU A 71 -14.97 -9.33 -11.25
N ILE A 72 -13.70 -9.39 -11.64
CA ILE A 72 -12.78 -8.25 -11.60
C ILE A 72 -13.28 -7.14 -12.51
N ASP A 73 -13.61 -7.47 -13.76
CA ASP A 73 -14.12 -6.49 -14.72
C ASP A 73 -15.41 -5.84 -14.22
N ARG A 74 -16.35 -6.63 -13.68
CA ARG A 74 -17.60 -6.12 -13.08
C ARG A 74 -17.37 -5.27 -11.85
N PHE A 75 -16.36 -5.58 -11.03
CA PHE A 75 -16.01 -4.75 -9.88
C PHE A 75 -15.59 -3.34 -10.31
N GLN A 76 -14.91 -3.22 -11.44
CA GLN A 76 -14.40 -1.95 -11.95
C GLN A 76 -15.48 -1.11 -12.66
N VAL A 77 -16.48 -1.71 -13.30
CA VAL A 77 -17.44 -1.02 -14.18
C VAL A 77 -18.55 -0.21 -13.45
N GLY A 78 -18.68 -0.29 -12.12
CA GLY A 78 -19.74 0.41 -11.37
C GLY A 78 -19.52 1.92 -11.17
N LYS A 79 -20.39 2.76 -11.73
CA LYS A 79 -20.30 4.24 -11.66
C LYS A 79 -21.13 4.93 -10.56
N ASP A 80 -22.07 4.24 -9.88
CA ASP A 80 -22.99 4.84 -8.88
C ASP A 80 -23.07 4.10 -7.52
N ASN A 81 -23.71 4.69 -6.49
CA ASN A 81 -23.88 4.11 -5.15
C ASN A 81 -24.69 2.79 -5.11
N PHE A 82 -25.53 2.54 -6.12
CA PHE A 82 -26.26 1.27 -6.28
C PHE A 82 -25.31 0.07 -6.50
N TYR A 83 -24.09 0.34 -7.00
CA TYR A 83 -23.06 -0.66 -7.27
C TYR A 83 -22.24 -1.05 -6.04
N ALA A 84 -22.34 -0.35 -4.91
CA ALA A 84 -21.57 -0.69 -3.71
C ALA A 84 -21.94 -2.08 -3.16
N TYR A 85 -23.23 -2.43 -3.17
CA TYR A 85 -23.70 -3.75 -2.72
C TYR A 85 -23.29 -4.86 -3.69
N GLU A 86 -23.36 -4.58 -5.00
CA GLU A 86 -22.89 -5.52 -6.01
C GLU A 86 -21.38 -5.79 -5.84
N ARG A 87 -20.56 -4.74 -5.63
CA ARG A 87 -19.12 -4.90 -5.37
C ARG A 87 -18.83 -5.75 -4.14
N ILE A 88 -19.58 -5.55 -3.05
CA ILE A 88 -19.45 -6.37 -1.83
C ILE A 88 -19.74 -7.84 -2.14
N GLU A 89 -20.81 -8.12 -2.89
CA GLU A 89 -21.11 -9.50 -3.31
C GLU A 89 -20.04 -10.10 -4.22
N LEU A 90 -19.48 -9.32 -5.15
CA LEU A 90 -18.43 -9.76 -6.06
C LEU A 90 -17.17 -10.15 -5.28
N VAL A 91 -16.77 -9.34 -4.28
CA VAL A 91 -15.65 -9.65 -3.39
C VAL A 91 -15.91 -10.93 -2.60
N GLY A 92 -17.10 -11.10 -2.04
CA GLY A 92 -17.49 -12.32 -1.35
C GLY A 92 -17.43 -13.57 -2.26
N LYS A 93 -17.84 -13.43 -3.53
CA LYS A 93 -17.76 -14.51 -4.54
C LYS A 93 -16.31 -14.85 -4.89
N LEU A 94 -15.45 -13.85 -5.10
CA LEU A 94 -14.02 -14.02 -5.34
C LEU A 94 -13.36 -14.76 -4.17
N TYR A 95 -13.59 -14.30 -2.94
CA TYR A 95 -13.00 -14.92 -1.75
C TYR A 95 -13.46 -16.38 -1.60
N LYS A 96 -14.76 -16.64 -1.79
CA LYS A 96 -15.32 -17.99 -1.76
C LYS A 96 -14.65 -18.92 -2.78
N GLN A 97 -14.30 -18.42 -3.98
CA GLN A 97 -13.56 -19.20 -4.96
C GLN A 97 -12.14 -19.51 -4.47
N THR A 98 -11.41 -18.51 -3.96
CA THR A 98 -10.04 -18.70 -3.46
C THR A 98 -9.96 -19.59 -2.21
N LEU A 99 -11.01 -19.65 -1.38
CA LEU A 99 -11.10 -20.60 -0.26
C LEU A 99 -11.27 -22.04 -0.74
N LYS A 100 -12.12 -22.26 -1.74
CA LYS A 100 -12.34 -23.59 -2.32
C LYS A 100 -11.13 -24.09 -3.11
N ARG A 101 -10.37 -23.15 -3.67
CA ARG A 101 -9.33 -23.38 -4.65
C ARG A 101 -8.13 -22.48 -4.38
N PRO A 102 -7.27 -22.85 -3.41
CA PRO A 102 -6.14 -22.03 -2.99
C PRO A 102 -5.19 -21.67 -4.13
N GLU A 103 -5.10 -22.53 -5.16
CA GLU A 103 -4.29 -22.31 -6.36
C GLU A 103 -4.74 -21.09 -7.20
N LEU A 104 -6.00 -20.65 -7.06
CA LEU A 104 -6.51 -19.46 -7.75
C LEU A 104 -6.07 -18.14 -7.09
N ARG A 105 -5.46 -18.20 -5.90
CA ARG A 105 -5.11 -17.01 -5.13
C ARG A 105 -4.03 -16.18 -5.81
N ASP A 106 -2.94 -16.82 -6.20
CA ASP A 106 -1.81 -16.13 -6.82
C ASP A 106 -2.19 -15.53 -8.15
N GLU A 107 -3.02 -16.26 -8.88
CA GLU A 107 -3.58 -15.82 -10.13
C GLU A 107 -4.51 -14.62 -9.96
N LEU A 108 -5.37 -14.61 -8.94
CA LEU A 108 -6.18 -13.43 -8.60
C LEU A 108 -5.28 -12.21 -8.35
N PHE A 109 -4.21 -12.36 -7.56
CA PHE A 109 -3.24 -11.29 -7.33
C PHE A 109 -2.53 -10.85 -8.62
N ALA A 110 -2.16 -11.79 -9.50
CA ALA A 110 -1.53 -11.49 -10.78
C ALA A 110 -2.47 -10.67 -11.69
N GLN A 111 -3.74 -11.06 -11.76
CA GLN A 111 -4.76 -10.35 -12.55
C GLN A 111 -5.03 -8.95 -12.02
N ILE A 112 -5.24 -8.79 -10.72
CA ILE A 112 -5.42 -7.47 -10.11
C ILE A 112 -4.17 -6.62 -10.37
N SER A 113 -2.96 -7.19 -10.21
CA SER A 113 -1.70 -6.50 -10.48
C SER A 113 -1.55 -6.03 -11.93
N LYS A 114 -2.19 -6.70 -12.89
CA LYS A 114 -2.24 -6.26 -14.29
C LYS A 114 -3.17 -5.04 -14.43
N GLN A 115 -4.34 -5.09 -13.79
CA GLN A 115 -5.32 -4.01 -13.79
C GLN A 115 -4.83 -2.75 -13.04
N THR A 116 -3.88 -2.87 -12.11
CA THR A 116 -3.27 -1.74 -11.41
C THR A 116 -2.12 -1.04 -12.16
N ARG A 117 -1.67 -1.59 -13.30
CA ARG A 117 -0.58 -1.02 -14.11
C ARG A 117 -1.04 -0.50 -15.46
N ASN A 118 -1.93 -1.23 -16.12
CA ASN A 118 -2.27 -0.99 -17.53
C ASN A 118 -3.66 -0.36 -17.69
N ASN A 119 -4.07 0.49 -16.74
CA ASN A 119 -5.40 1.09 -16.76
C ASN A 119 -5.32 2.59 -17.08
N PRO A 120 -5.73 3.00 -18.29
CA PRO A 120 -5.73 4.42 -18.67
C PRO A 120 -6.86 5.20 -18.00
N ASP A 121 -7.90 4.53 -17.50
CA ASP A 121 -9.00 5.16 -16.78
C ASP A 121 -8.66 5.25 -15.28
N ARG A 122 -8.55 6.48 -14.78
CA ARG A 122 -8.24 6.77 -13.37
C ARG A 122 -9.22 6.09 -12.41
N GLN A 123 -10.51 6.09 -12.71
CA GLN A 123 -11.51 5.53 -11.82
C GLN A 123 -11.39 4.01 -11.76
N LEU A 124 -11.18 3.34 -12.90
CA LEU A 124 -10.97 1.90 -12.95
C LEU A 124 -9.64 1.49 -12.30
N LEU A 125 -8.62 2.36 -12.36
CA LEU A 125 -7.35 2.18 -11.66
C LEU A 125 -7.55 2.20 -10.13
N ILE A 126 -8.28 3.20 -9.61
CA ILE A 126 -8.63 3.27 -8.18
C ILE A 126 -9.39 2.01 -7.74
N ARG A 127 -10.38 1.57 -8.53
CA ARG A 127 -11.12 0.33 -8.24
C ARG A 127 -10.21 -0.90 -8.22
N ALA A 128 -9.22 -0.99 -9.11
CA ALA A 128 -8.25 -2.09 -9.09
C ALA A 128 -7.43 -2.09 -7.78
N TRP A 129 -7.03 -0.91 -7.30
CA TRP A 129 -6.30 -0.77 -6.05
C TRP A 129 -7.15 -1.03 -4.81
N GLU A 130 -8.41 -0.62 -4.79
CA GLU A 130 -9.38 -1.01 -3.74
C GLU A 130 -9.52 -2.53 -3.66
N LEU A 131 -9.65 -3.20 -4.81
CA LEU A 131 -9.74 -4.66 -4.88
C LEU A 131 -8.44 -5.33 -4.39
N MET A 132 -7.28 -4.80 -4.79
CA MET A 132 -5.98 -5.26 -4.29
C MET A 132 -5.90 -5.17 -2.76
N TYR A 133 -6.30 -4.02 -2.20
CA TYR A 133 -6.30 -3.78 -0.76
C TYR A 133 -7.25 -4.75 -0.03
N LEU A 134 -8.45 -4.97 -0.53
CA LEU A 134 -9.42 -5.94 0.00
C LEU A 134 -8.86 -7.36 0.03
N CYS A 135 -8.28 -7.82 -1.09
CA CYS A 135 -7.67 -9.15 -1.17
C CYS A 135 -6.49 -9.29 -0.20
N ALA A 136 -5.58 -8.30 -0.17
CA ALA A 136 -4.43 -8.30 0.73
C ALA A 136 -4.82 -8.28 2.22
N SER A 137 -5.96 -7.67 2.56
CA SER A 137 -6.47 -7.59 3.94
C SER A 137 -7.10 -8.90 4.43
N SER A 138 -7.51 -9.78 3.52
CA SER A 138 -8.22 -11.02 3.84
C SER A 138 -7.37 -12.27 3.67
N MET A 139 -6.39 -12.24 2.75
CA MET A 139 -5.48 -13.35 2.50
C MET A 139 -4.11 -12.88 2.00
N PRO A 140 -3.02 -13.56 2.40
CA PRO A 140 -1.71 -13.31 1.79
C PRO A 140 -1.59 -14.07 0.45
N PRO A 141 -0.81 -13.53 -0.52
CA PRO A 141 -0.35 -14.32 -1.66
C PRO A 141 0.51 -15.51 -1.19
N SER A 142 0.78 -16.46 -2.08
CA SER A 142 1.75 -17.51 -1.78
C SER A 142 3.18 -16.95 -1.65
N LYS A 143 4.10 -17.81 -1.17
CA LYS A 143 5.52 -17.47 -1.07
C LYS A 143 6.17 -17.23 -2.43
N ASP A 144 5.63 -17.83 -3.50
CA ASP A 144 6.23 -17.77 -4.83
C ASP A 144 6.10 -16.39 -5.45
N ILE A 145 4.96 -15.71 -5.23
CA ILE A 145 4.72 -14.35 -5.75
C ILE A 145 4.79 -13.26 -4.68
N GLY A 146 4.79 -13.62 -3.39
CA GLY A 146 4.65 -12.68 -2.28
C GLY A 146 5.76 -11.63 -2.21
N GLY A 147 7.01 -12.02 -2.51
CA GLY A 147 8.14 -11.08 -2.59
C GLY A 147 7.95 -10.06 -3.71
N TYR A 148 7.64 -10.54 -4.91
CA TYR A 148 7.34 -9.70 -6.07
C TYR A 148 6.18 -8.72 -5.80
N LEU A 149 5.08 -9.21 -5.23
CA LEU A 149 3.90 -8.36 -4.97
C LEU A 149 4.22 -7.29 -3.92
N SER A 150 4.94 -7.64 -2.87
CA SER A 150 5.34 -6.70 -1.82
C SER A 150 6.23 -5.60 -2.36
N GLU A 151 7.20 -5.94 -3.22
CA GLU A 151 8.09 -4.97 -3.87
C GLU A 151 7.33 -4.07 -4.85
N TYR A 152 6.46 -4.65 -5.68
CA TYR A 152 5.61 -3.88 -6.59
C TYR A 152 4.76 -2.85 -5.85
N VAL A 153 4.03 -3.28 -4.81
CA VAL A 153 3.18 -2.39 -4.01
C VAL A 153 4.01 -1.34 -3.28
N HIS A 154 5.18 -1.72 -2.75
CA HIS A 154 6.11 -0.78 -2.11
C HIS A 154 6.57 0.34 -3.06
N ASN A 155 6.91 -0.02 -4.31
CA ASN A 155 7.36 0.95 -5.32
C ASN A 155 6.24 1.92 -5.71
N VAL A 156 4.99 1.47 -5.76
CA VAL A 156 3.84 2.35 -6.02
C VAL A 156 3.56 3.25 -4.81
N ALA A 157 3.61 2.70 -3.59
CA ALA A 157 3.35 3.44 -2.35
C ALA A 157 4.35 4.58 -2.10
N HIS A 158 5.58 4.49 -2.61
CA HIS A 158 6.64 5.48 -2.42
C HIS A 158 7.07 6.17 -3.73
N GLY A 159 6.35 5.92 -4.84
CA GLY A 159 6.67 6.49 -6.13
C GLY A 159 6.36 8.00 -6.19
N MET A 160 7.26 8.79 -6.76
CA MET A 160 7.11 10.26 -6.82
C MET A 160 6.09 10.75 -7.85
N ASN A 161 5.82 9.95 -8.89
CA ASN A 161 4.95 10.31 -10.02
C ASN A 161 3.69 9.41 -10.08
N VAL A 162 3.11 9.09 -8.93
CA VAL A 162 1.92 8.24 -8.80
C VAL A 162 0.76 9.12 -8.36
N ASP A 163 -0.45 8.83 -8.85
CA ASP A 163 -1.68 9.48 -8.37
C ASP A 163 -1.78 9.34 -6.83
N SER A 164 -2.09 10.43 -6.14
CA SER A 164 -2.06 10.46 -4.66
C SER A 164 -3.01 9.45 -4.02
N GLU A 165 -4.18 9.23 -4.62
CA GLU A 165 -5.18 8.29 -4.11
C GLU A 165 -4.70 6.84 -4.30
N VAL A 166 -4.08 6.56 -5.45
CA VAL A 166 -3.42 5.28 -5.71
C VAL A 166 -2.28 5.03 -4.73
N GLN A 167 -1.46 6.05 -4.44
CA GLN A 167 -0.36 5.94 -3.50
C GLN A 167 -0.84 5.59 -2.08
N VAL A 168 -1.92 6.23 -1.62
CA VAL A 168 -2.55 5.93 -0.32
C VAL A 168 -3.08 4.51 -0.28
N LEU A 169 -3.80 4.06 -1.32
CA LEU A 169 -4.29 2.68 -1.42
C LEU A 169 -3.15 1.66 -1.46
N ALA A 170 -2.05 1.97 -2.15
CA ALA A 170 -0.86 1.12 -2.18
C ALA A 170 -0.21 1.01 -0.80
N LEU A 171 -0.15 2.11 -0.03
CA LEU A 171 0.35 2.08 1.35
C LEU A 171 -0.52 1.21 2.26
N TYR A 172 -1.85 1.33 2.15
CA TYR A 172 -2.78 0.47 2.88
C TYR A 172 -2.63 -0.99 2.48
N THR A 173 -2.52 -1.27 1.18
CA THR A 173 -2.25 -2.61 0.65
C THR A 173 -0.95 -3.18 1.20
N LEU A 174 0.13 -2.39 1.26
CA LEU A 174 1.42 -2.83 1.78
C LEU A 174 1.32 -3.25 3.25
N ASN A 175 0.62 -2.45 4.07
CA ASN A 175 0.40 -2.76 5.47
C ASN A 175 -0.49 -3.99 5.65
N ALA A 176 -1.53 -4.13 4.83
CA ALA A 176 -2.40 -5.30 4.80
C ALA A 176 -1.63 -6.58 4.45
N LEU A 177 -0.76 -6.54 3.42
CA LEU A 177 0.09 -7.67 3.06
C LEU A 177 0.99 -8.10 4.22
N LYS A 178 1.67 -7.14 4.88
CA LYS A 178 2.50 -7.44 6.05
C LYS A 178 1.71 -8.14 7.15
N ARG A 179 0.50 -7.65 7.43
CA ARG A 179 -0.38 -8.22 8.46
C ARG A 179 -0.90 -9.59 8.08
N SER A 180 -1.40 -9.78 6.85
CA SER A 180 -1.98 -11.05 6.41
C SER A 180 -0.92 -12.14 6.21
N ILE A 181 0.33 -11.78 5.85
CA ILE A 181 1.44 -12.74 5.83
C ILE A 181 1.74 -13.27 7.24
N LYS A 182 1.69 -12.38 8.25
CA LYS A 182 1.90 -12.77 9.66
C LYS A 182 0.73 -13.58 10.22
N ALA A 183 -0.49 -13.16 9.95
CA ALA A 183 -1.71 -13.77 10.46
C ALA A 183 -2.10 -15.07 9.73
N GLY A 184 -1.67 -15.22 8.48
CA GLY A 184 -2.11 -16.30 7.58
C GLY A 184 -3.46 -15.98 6.90
N PRO A 185 -3.93 -16.88 6.01
CA PRO A 185 -5.20 -16.70 5.32
C PRO A 185 -6.39 -16.89 6.27
N ARG A 186 -7.45 -16.08 6.12
CA ARG A 186 -8.69 -16.31 6.88
C ARG A 186 -9.41 -17.55 6.39
N HIS A 187 -10.11 -18.22 7.30
CA HIS A 187 -10.98 -19.37 6.99
C HIS A 187 -12.44 -18.98 6.70
N THR A 188 -12.80 -17.72 6.95
CA THR A 188 -14.14 -17.19 6.75
C THR A 188 -14.13 -16.09 5.70
N ILE A 189 -15.23 -15.99 4.95
CA ILE A 189 -15.45 -14.90 4.00
C ILE A 189 -15.62 -13.59 4.80
N PRO A 190 -14.99 -12.47 4.38
CA PRO A 190 -15.21 -11.18 5.02
C PRO A 190 -16.69 -10.80 5.06
N GLY A 191 -17.14 -10.28 6.20
CA GLY A 191 -18.48 -9.75 6.40
C GLY A 191 -18.74 -8.52 5.53
N ARG A 192 -20.02 -8.19 5.34
CA ARG A 192 -20.42 -7.01 4.56
C ARG A 192 -19.90 -5.73 5.22
N GLU A 193 -20.05 -5.66 6.54
CA GLU A 193 -19.58 -4.58 7.39
C GLU A 193 -18.06 -4.42 7.34
N GLU A 194 -17.31 -5.52 7.25
CA GLU A 194 -15.85 -5.50 7.07
C GLU A 194 -15.45 -4.89 5.73
N ILE A 195 -16.07 -5.36 4.64
CA ILE A 195 -15.78 -4.87 3.28
C ILE A 195 -16.16 -3.40 3.15
N GLU A 196 -17.34 -3.01 3.65
CA GLU A 196 -17.80 -1.63 3.64
C GLU A 196 -16.88 -0.73 4.47
N ALA A 197 -16.48 -1.19 5.66
CA ALA A 197 -15.55 -0.45 6.51
C ALA A 197 -14.21 -0.19 5.84
N LEU A 198 -13.64 -1.21 5.18
CA LEU A 198 -12.37 -1.10 4.49
C LEU A 198 -12.44 -0.12 3.30
N LEU A 199 -13.53 -0.16 2.53
CA LEU A 199 -13.72 0.71 1.36
C LEU A 199 -14.08 2.16 1.72
N THR A 200 -14.74 2.38 2.86
CA THR A 200 -15.19 3.72 3.29
C THR A 200 -14.27 4.35 4.33
N GLY A 201 -13.27 3.63 4.82
CA GLY A 201 -12.41 4.05 5.92
C GLY A 201 -13.13 4.11 7.28
N LYS A 202 -14.31 3.49 7.39
CA LYS A 202 -15.06 3.42 8.66
C LYS A 202 -14.31 2.50 9.63
N LYS A 203 -14.17 2.94 10.88
CA LYS A 203 -13.60 2.13 11.95
C LYS A 203 -14.65 1.11 12.44
N LEU A 204 -14.27 -0.16 12.51
CA LEU A 204 -15.07 -1.18 13.18
C LEU A 204 -14.65 -1.30 14.63
N THR A 205 -15.63 -1.50 15.50
CA THR A 205 -15.44 -1.72 16.92
C THR A 205 -16.30 -2.89 17.40
N THR A 206 -15.83 -3.57 18.43
CA THR A 206 -16.55 -4.66 19.09
C THR A 206 -16.34 -4.55 20.60
N ILE A 207 -17.33 -5.00 21.36
CA ILE A 207 -17.31 -4.94 22.82
C ILE A 207 -16.78 -6.27 23.35
N VAL A 208 -15.79 -6.21 24.23
CA VAL A 208 -15.25 -7.35 24.98
C VAL A 208 -15.70 -7.24 26.43
N PHE A 209 -16.43 -8.26 26.89
CA PHE A 209 -16.88 -8.35 28.28
C PHE A 209 -15.85 -9.09 29.14
N PHE A 210 -15.56 -8.54 30.31
CA PHE A 210 -14.72 -9.16 31.33
C PHE A 210 -15.58 -9.95 32.33
N LEU A 211 -14.91 -10.74 33.17
CA LEU A 211 -15.58 -11.59 34.18
C LEU A 211 -16.17 -10.81 35.35
N ASP A 212 -15.77 -9.56 35.54
CA ASP A 212 -16.31 -8.64 36.55
C ASP A 212 -17.49 -7.81 36.02
N GLU A 213 -18.05 -8.21 34.87
CA GLU A 213 -19.13 -7.51 34.16
C GLU A 213 -18.76 -6.14 33.59
N THR A 214 -17.48 -5.73 33.68
CA THR A 214 -16.99 -4.56 32.95
C THR A 214 -16.80 -4.90 31.47
N PHE A 215 -16.67 -3.87 30.63
CA PHE A 215 -16.45 -4.06 29.20
C PHE A 215 -15.50 -3.02 28.64
N GLU A 216 -14.78 -3.41 27.59
CA GLU A 216 -13.94 -2.50 26.80
C GLU A 216 -14.32 -2.58 25.32
N GLU A 217 -14.33 -1.42 24.67
CA GLU A 217 -14.59 -1.33 23.24
C GLU A 217 -13.25 -1.32 22.49
N ILE A 218 -13.01 -2.38 21.70
CA ILE A 218 -11.78 -2.49 20.91
C ILE A 218 -12.06 -2.29 19.43
N ALA A 219 -11.09 -1.70 18.74
CA ALA A 219 -11.10 -1.57 17.29
C ALA A 219 -10.65 -2.88 16.63
N TYR A 220 -11.26 -3.24 15.52
CA TYR A 220 -10.80 -4.36 14.70
C TYR A 220 -10.89 -4.05 13.21
N ASP A 221 -10.13 -4.78 12.41
CA ASP A 221 -10.21 -4.80 10.96
C ASP A 221 -10.13 -6.24 10.45
N MET A 222 -10.13 -6.42 9.13
CA MET A 222 -10.11 -7.74 8.50
C MET A 222 -8.89 -8.60 8.85
N ALA A 223 -7.80 -8.00 9.34
CA ALA A 223 -6.55 -8.67 9.68
C ALA A 223 -6.27 -8.70 11.19
N THR A 224 -7.22 -8.25 12.02
CA THR A 224 -7.07 -8.30 13.49
C THR A 224 -7.28 -9.73 13.99
N THR A 225 -6.26 -10.26 14.66
CA THR A 225 -6.31 -11.58 15.28
C THR A 225 -6.72 -11.47 16.75
N VAL A 226 -7.08 -12.61 17.36
CA VAL A 226 -7.32 -12.69 18.82
C VAL A 226 -6.05 -12.30 19.59
N ALA A 227 -4.86 -12.64 19.09
CA ALA A 227 -3.60 -12.25 19.73
C ALA A 227 -3.41 -10.72 19.75
N ASP A 228 -3.77 -10.04 18.65
CA ASP A 228 -3.72 -8.57 18.59
C ASP A 228 -4.74 -7.94 19.56
N ALA A 229 -5.96 -8.48 19.62
CA ALA A 229 -7.00 -8.03 20.54
C ALA A 229 -6.58 -8.20 22.01
N VAL A 230 -6.00 -9.35 22.36
CA VAL A 230 -5.48 -9.62 23.71
C VAL A 230 -4.36 -8.65 24.08
N GLU A 231 -3.47 -8.32 23.14
CA GLU A 231 -2.40 -7.36 23.40
C GLU A 231 -2.94 -5.95 23.69
N VAL A 232 -3.96 -5.53 22.97
CA VAL A 232 -4.67 -4.27 23.23
C VAL A 232 -5.32 -4.31 24.63
N LEU A 233 -6.05 -5.37 24.96
CA LEU A 233 -6.75 -5.52 26.24
C LEU A 233 -5.80 -5.53 27.45
N LYS A 234 -4.60 -6.11 27.33
CA LYS A 234 -3.59 -6.05 28.40
C LYS A 234 -3.30 -4.62 28.83
N SER A 235 -3.19 -3.69 27.87
CA SER A 235 -2.89 -2.29 28.19
C SER A 235 -3.98 -1.62 29.04
N PHE A 236 -5.24 -2.01 28.86
CA PHE A 236 -6.37 -1.53 29.66
C PHE A 236 -6.37 -2.14 31.06
N ILE A 237 -6.17 -3.45 31.17
CA ILE A 237 -6.14 -4.16 32.46
C ILE A 237 -5.01 -3.61 33.35
N PHE A 238 -3.79 -3.48 32.81
CA PHE A 238 -2.67 -2.91 33.57
C PHE A 238 -2.91 -1.45 33.98
N TYR A 239 -3.63 -0.68 33.18
CA TYR A 239 -4.00 0.68 33.54
C TYR A 239 -5.02 0.73 34.70
N ILE A 240 -6.01 -0.17 34.69
CA ILE A 240 -6.98 -0.31 35.78
C ILE A 240 -6.29 -0.76 37.08
N ASP A 241 -5.39 -1.73 37.01
CA ASP A 241 -4.60 -2.18 38.16
C ASP A 241 -3.71 -1.06 38.73
N LEU A 242 -3.12 -0.21 37.87
CA LEU A 242 -2.34 0.95 38.33
C LEU A 242 -3.23 2.03 38.96
N CYS A 243 -4.36 2.38 38.35
CA CYS A 243 -5.26 3.41 38.88
C CYS A 243 -5.87 2.99 40.22
N THR A 244 -6.30 1.74 40.35
CA THR A 244 -6.81 1.22 41.63
C THR A 244 -5.74 1.19 42.73
N CYS A 245 -4.46 1.04 42.39
CA CYS A 245 -3.36 1.11 43.35
C CYS A 245 -2.95 2.54 43.75
N VAL A 246 -3.34 3.57 43.01
CA VAL A 246 -3.02 4.98 43.32
C VAL A 246 -4.10 5.64 44.20
N ASP A 247 -5.30 5.06 44.24
CA ASP A 247 -6.43 5.55 45.04
C ASP A 247 -6.54 4.92 46.45
N ILE A 248 -5.48 4.24 46.95
CA ILE A 248 -5.37 3.66 48.31
C ILE A 248 -4.21 4.33 49.07
#